data_AF-A0A7Y2CLS3-F1
#
_entry.id   AF-A0A7Y2CLS3-F1
#
_cell.length_a   1.000
_cell.length_b   1.000
_cell.length_c   1.000
_cell.angle_alpha   90.00
_cell.angle_beta   90.00
_cell.angle_gamma   90.00
#
_symmetry.space_group_name_H-M   'P 1'
#
loop_
_entity.id
_entity.type
_entity.pdbx_description
1 polymer ?
#
loop_
_entity_poly.entity_id
_entity_poly.type
_entity_poly.pdbx_seq_one_letter_code
_entity_poly.pdbx_strand_id
1 'polypeptide(L)'
;ALSRGLFAARDAWAGGERDAARLVGAVRAELDRDPLVEEDYIELRELVALEPWTRDAGSALLAVAARVGPARLIDNVILEAPGAETGFVTRAGADGGVSMTDRKGMAVLLAAGEGKRMKSDLPKVLHPVAGVPLVARVAQAAKDAGMDRIVVIIGNRAELVRERFADSGWEFVEQTERLGTGDAVKRARKQLEEFDGDVLVLAGDVPLLEASTLRTLREQHHASGAAATVLTANLDDATGYGRIVRDAAGEFTGIVEHKDATEAQRAITEVNSSIYCFDAGALVSVLDRFSRDNAQGEEYLTDAIGLLRGDGLKVAAVAAATPDEILGVNTPDQLGEIEAILERRKTAEAS
;
A
#
# COMPACT_ATOMS: atom_id res chain seq x y z
N ALA A 1 -11.47 -1.52 14.06
CA ALA A 1 -11.32 -2.38 15.25
C ALA A 1 -11.22 -3.86 14.86
N LEU A 2 -12.21 -4.43 14.13
CA LEU A 2 -12.24 -5.84 13.72
C LEU A 2 -10.93 -6.29 13.03
N SER A 3 -10.52 -5.60 11.97
CA SER A 3 -9.32 -6.00 11.21
C SER A 3 -8.04 -5.91 12.05
N ARG A 4 -7.90 -4.90 12.92
CA ARG A 4 -6.78 -4.84 13.89
C ARG A 4 -6.79 -6.05 14.84
N GLY A 5 -7.98 -6.43 15.34
CA GLY A 5 -8.13 -7.60 16.20
C GLY A 5 -7.74 -8.90 15.50
N LEU A 6 -8.21 -9.09 14.26
CA LEU A 6 -7.82 -10.24 13.45
C LEU A 6 -6.31 -10.27 13.16
N PHE A 7 -5.69 -9.11 12.91
CA PHE A 7 -4.23 -9.03 12.75
C PHE A 7 -3.48 -9.33 14.04
N ALA A 8 -3.92 -8.82 15.19
CA ALA A 8 -3.30 -9.15 16.48
C ALA A 8 -3.33 -10.67 16.76
N ALA A 9 -4.44 -11.34 16.42
CA ALA A 9 -4.54 -12.79 16.53
C ALA A 9 -3.64 -13.51 15.50
N ARG A 10 -3.55 -13.01 14.26
CA ARG A 10 -2.66 -13.55 13.23
C ARG A 10 -1.18 -13.42 13.62
N ASP A 11 -0.78 -12.30 14.19
CA ASP A 11 0.59 -12.06 14.65
C ASP A 11 0.93 -12.93 15.86
N ALA A 12 0.01 -13.05 16.82
CA ALA A 12 0.16 -13.99 17.92
C ALA A 12 0.32 -15.44 17.41
N TRP A 13 -0.49 -15.84 16.43
CA TRP A 13 -0.39 -17.14 15.78
C TRP A 13 0.95 -17.34 15.05
N ALA A 14 1.43 -16.33 14.32
CA ALA A 14 2.75 -16.38 13.68
C ALA A 14 3.88 -16.50 14.72
N GLY A 15 3.71 -15.86 15.89
CA GLY A 15 4.60 -15.98 17.06
C GLY A 15 4.51 -17.31 17.82
N GLY A 16 3.68 -18.26 17.35
CA GLY A 16 3.55 -19.59 17.94
C GLY A 16 2.43 -19.74 18.96
N GLU A 17 1.58 -18.71 19.16
CA GLU A 17 0.40 -18.82 20.02
C GLU A 17 -0.59 -19.84 19.43
N ARG A 18 -1.00 -20.80 20.24
CA ARG A 18 -1.93 -21.89 19.85
C ARG A 18 -3.00 -22.12 20.91
N ASP A 19 -3.20 -21.15 21.79
CA ASP A 19 -4.29 -21.11 22.75
C ASP A 19 -5.47 -20.32 22.17
N ALA A 20 -6.58 -21.00 21.94
CA ALA A 20 -7.77 -20.40 21.33
C ALA A 20 -8.30 -19.19 22.13
N ALA A 21 -8.25 -19.25 23.47
CA ALA A 21 -8.73 -18.17 24.31
C ALA A 21 -7.83 -16.94 24.23
N ARG A 22 -6.51 -17.13 24.11
CA ARG A 22 -5.56 -16.02 23.90
C ARG A 22 -5.69 -15.39 22.51
N LEU A 23 -5.91 -16.19 21.48
CA LEU A 23 -6.13 -15.68 20.11
C LEU A 23 -7.43 -14.87 20.01
N VAL A 24 -8.54 -15.40 20.54
CA VAL A 24 -9.80 -14.67 20.66
C VAL A 24 -9.65 -13.43 21.56
N GLY A 25 -8.89 -13.55 22.65
CA GLY A 25 -8.59 -12.46 23.56
C GLY A 25 -7.83 -11.31 22.90
N ALA A 26 -6.91 -11.60 21.97
CA ALA A 26 -6.20 -10.59 21.19
C ALA A 26 -7.16 -9.79 20.30
N VAL A 27 -8.14 -10.46 19.67
CA VAL A 27 -9.18 -9.77 18.91
C VAL A 27 -10.01 -8.86 19.82
N ARG A 28 -10.49 -9.41 20.94
CA ARG A 28 -11.33 -8.68 21.90
C ARG A 28 -10.63 -7.44 22.45
N ALA A 29 -9.34 -7.54 22.80
CA ALA A 29 -8.55 -6.41 23.27
C ALA A 29 -8.48 -5.25 22.27
N GLU A 30 -8.51 -5.51 20.96
CA GLU A 30 -8.55 -4.47 19.93
C GLU A 30 -9.96 -3.89 19.69
N LEU A 31 -11.01 -4.67 19.94
CA LEU A 31 -12.39 -4.17 19.95
C LEU A 31 -12.62 -3.23 21.13
N ASP A 32 -12.19 -3.64 22.34
CA ASP A 32 -12.40 -2.91 23.60
C ASP A 32 -11.70 -1.53 23.63
N ARG A 33 -10.75 -1.28 22.73
CA ARG A 33 -10.11 0.04 22.56
C ARG A 33 -11.04 1.08 21.96
N ASP A 34 -12.11 0.66 21.29
CA ASP A 34 -13.06 1.55 20.63
C ASP A 34 -14.43 1.48 21.34
N PRO A 35 -14.80 2.49 22.13
CA PRO A 35 -16.04 2.45 22.92
C PRO A 35 -17.32 2.49 22.07
N LEU A 36 -17.21 2.73 20.75
CA LEU A 36 -18.32 2.69 19.81
C LEU A 36 -18.56 1.30 19.21
N VAL A 37 -17.68 0.33 19.50
CA VAL A 37 -17.72 -1.02 18.95
C VAL A 37 -18.19 -2.00 20.02
N GLU A 38 -19.32 -2.65 19.77
CA GLU A 38 -19.86 -3.70 20.65
C GLU A 38 -19.60 -5.07 20.04
N GLU A 39 -18.88 -5.95 20.73
CA GLU A 39 -18.69 -7.34 20.30
C GLU A 39 -20.04 -8.05 20.13
N ASP A 40 -20.26 -8.64 18.95
CA ASP A 40 -21.43 -9.47 18.66
C ASP A 40 -21.02 -10.97 18.67
N TYR A 41 -19.86 -11.30 18.09
CA TYR A 41 -19.39 -12.68 17.94
C TYR A 41 -17.87 -12.73 17.68
N ILE A 42 -17.14 -13.62 18.35
CA ILE A 42 -15.76 -13.97 18.00
C ILE A 42 -15.59 -15.47 18.19
N GLU A 43 -15.20 -16.20 17.14
CA GLU A 43 -14.96 -17.64 17.25
C GLU A 43 -13.78 -18.11 16.41
N LEU A 44 -13.06 -19.08 16.97
CA LEU A 44 -11.99 -19.83 16.31
C LEU A 44 -12.49 -21.25 16.01
N ARG A 45 -12.51 -21.62 14.75
CA ARG A 45 -12.99 -22.92 14.26
C ARG A 45 -11.93 -23.65 13.46
N GLU A 46 -11.98 -24.97 13.44
CA GLU A 46 -11.20 -25.79 12.51
C GLU A 46 -11.58 -25.42 11.08
N LEU A 47 -10.59 -25.21 10.21
CA LEU A 47 -10.81 -24.58 8.91
C LEU A 47 -11.78 -25.36 8.01
N VAL A 48 -11.78 -26.70 8.10
CA VAL A 48 -12.56 -27.57 7.20
C VAL A 48 -13.88 -28.00 7.82
N ALA A 49 -13.87 -28.65 8.99
CA ALA A 49 -15.10 -29.14 9.62
C ALA A 49 -15.88 -28.04 10.36
N LEU A 50 -15.28 -26.86 10.58
CA LEU A 50 -15.85 -25.74 11.35
C LEU A 50 -16.22 -26.13 12.80
N GLU A 51 -15.61 -27.20 13.30
CA GLU A 51 -15.71 -27.62 14.70
C GLU A 51 -14.91 -26.66 15.59
N PRO A 52 -15.18 -26.60 16.92
CA PRO A 52 -14.33 -25.84 17.84
C PRO A 52 -12.86 -26.17 17.61
N TRP A 53 -12.04 -25.15 17.34
CA TRP A 53 -10.64 -25.40 17.03
C TRP A 53 -9.90 -25.94 18.25
N THR A 54 -9.10 -26.98 18.04
CA THR A 54 -8.20 -27.52 19.05
C THR A 54 -6.78 -27.44 18.52
N ARG A 55 -5.78 -27.47 19.40
CA ARG A 55 -4.37 -27.35 19.01
C ARG A 55 -3.92 -28.37 17.96
N ASP A 56 -4.53 -29.54 17.93
CA ASP A 56 -4.19 -30.63 17.02
C ASP A 56 -4.91 -30.52 15.66
N ALA A 57 -5.83 -29.57 15.52
CA ALA A 57 -6.66 -29.38 14.34
C ALA A 57 -5.98 -28.62 13.18
N GLY A 58 -4.69 -28.25 13.33
CA GLY A 58 -3.94 -27.56 12.27
C GLY A 58 -4.46 -26.13 12.05
N SER A 59 -4.72 -25.76 10.80
CA SER A 59 -5.17 -24.41 10.43
C SER A 59 -6.54 -24.08 11.03
N ALA A 60 -6.80 -22.81 11.28
CA ALA A 60 -8.03 -22.33 11.89
C ALA A 60 -8.69 -21.21 11.07
N LEU A 61 -10.01 -21.09 11.16
CA LEU A 61 -10.76 -19.90 10.75
C LEU A 61 -11.12 -19.10 12.00
N LEU A 62 -10.66 -17.86 12.08
CA LEU A 62 -11.05 -16.91 13.12
C LEU A 62 -12.02 -15.90 12.53
N ALA A 63 -13.26 -15.90 13.00
CA ALA A 63 -14.31 -14.99 12.56
C ALA A 63 -14.68 -14.02 13.68
N VAL A 64 -14.95 -12.76 13.32
CA VAL A 64 -15.41 -11.70 14.22
C VAL A 64 -16.61 -11.00 13.63
N ALA A 65 -17.58 -10.66 14.47
CA ALA A 65 -18.61 -9.67 14.19
C ALA A 65 -18.72 -8.69 15.36
N ALA A 66 -18.95 -7.43 15.03
CA ALA A 66 -19.21 -6.39 16.01
C ALA A 66 -20.21 -5.37 15.48
N ARG A 67 -20.85 -4.64 16.38
CA ARG A 67 -21.80 -3.57 16.05
C ARG A 67 -21.17 -2.21 16.24
N VAL A 68 -21.44 -1.31 15.29
CA VAL A 68 -21.10 0.11 15.38
C VAL A 68 -22.39 0.88 15.12
N GLY A 69 -23.05 1.30 16.20
CA GLY A 69 -24.43 1.79 16.13
C GLY A 69 -25.38 0.76 15.49
N PRO A 70 -26.12 1.10 14.42
CA PRO A 70 -27.04 0.16 13.78
C PRO A 70 -26.35 -0.84 12.83
N ALA A 71 -25.09 -0.61 12.46
CA ALA A 71 -24.38 -1.45 11.50
C ALA A 71 -23.74 -2.66 12.20
N ARG A 72 -23.93 -3.85 11.64
CA ARG A 72 -23.23 -5.09 12.05
C ARG A 72 -22.16 -5.39 11.02
N LEU A 73 -20.90 -5.34 11.44
CA LEU A 73 -19.74 -5.64 10.62
C LEU A 73 -19.27 -7.05 10.92
N ILE A 74 -18.79 -7.75 9.91
CA ILE A 74 -18.27 -9.13 10.01
C ILE A 74 -16.97 -9.17 9.23
N ASP A 75 -15.97 -9.85 9.79
CA ASP A 75 -14.68 -10.06 9.15
C ASP A 75 -14.12 -11.42 9.60
N ASN A 76 -13.16 -11.98 8.86
CA ASN A 76 -12.51 -13.24 9.25
C ASN A 76 -11.06 -13.32 8.74
N VAL A 77 -10.28 -14.23 9.32
CA VAL A 77 -8.93 -14.56 8.88
C VAL A 77 -8.67 -16.05 9.01
N ILE A 78 -7.87 -16.60 8.10
CA ILE A 78 -7.36 -17.97 8.22
C ILE A 78 -6.00 -17.92 8.94
N LEU A 79 -5.85 -18.74 9.96
CA LEU A 79 -4.61 -18.93 10.70
C LEU A 79 -3.99 -20.27 10.27
N GLU A 80 -2.95 -20.21 9.44
CA GLU A 80 -2.38 -21.40 8.81
C GLU A 80 -1.42 -22.17 9.72
N ALA A 81 -1.54 -23.49 9.80
CA ALA A 81 -0.57 -24.31 10.54
C ALA A 81 0.81 -24.32 9.85
N PRO A 82 1.91 -24.35 10.63
CA PRO A 82 3.25 -24.42 10.05
C PRO A 82 3.42 -25.71 9.23
N GLY A 83 3.77 -25.57 7.95
CA GLY A 83 3.96 -26.71 7.04
C GLY A 83 2.68 -27.32 6.48
N ALA A 84 1.51 -26.69 6.66
CA ALA A 84 0.31 -27.06 5.94
C ALA A 84 0.43 -26.62 4.47
N GLU A 85 0.93 -27.50 3.60
CA GLU A 85 0.73 -27.37 2.16
C GLU A 85 -0.70 -27.79 1.82
N THR A 86 -1.60 -26.84 1.56
CA THR A 86 -2.82 -27.07 0.76
C THR A 86 -3.39 -25.70 0.37
N GLY A 87 -3.73 -25.41 -0.89
CA GLY A 87 -4.44 -26.31 -1.79
C GLY A 87 -5.95 -26.31 -1.56
N PHE A 88 -6.56 -25.20 -1.11
CA PHE A 88 -8.00 -24.98 -1.26
C PHE A 88 -8.33 -23.55 -1.68
N VAL A 89 -8.98 -23.51 -2.85
CA VAL A 89 -9.46 -22.38 -3.64
C VAL A 89 -10.60 -21.68 -2.90
N THR A 90 -10.48 -20.37 -2.70
CA THR A 90 -11.65 -19.52 -2.42
C THR A 90 -12.60 -19.63 -3.60
N ARG A 91 -13.80 -20.13 -3.36
CA ARG A 91 -14.85 -20.24 -4.37
C ARG A 91 -15.44 -18.85 -4.63
N ALA A 92 -14.66 -17.97 -5.26
CA ALA A 92 -15.19 -16.88 -6.08
C ALA A 92 -15.42 -17.44 -7.49
N GLY A 93 -16.36 -16.84 -8.22
CA GLY A 93 -16.93 -17.37 -9.47
C GLY A 93 -15.91 -17.87 -10.50
N ALA A 94 -16.40 -18.77 -11.36
CA ALA A 94 -15.68 -19.38 -12.47
C ALA A 94 -14.78 -18.37 -13.22
N ASP A 95 -13.48 -18.37 -12.87
CA ASP A 95 -12.31 -18.28 -13.72
C ASP A 95 -11.08 -18.30 -12.78
N GLY A 96 -10.08 -19.13 -13.09
CA GLY A 96 -9.10 -19.67 -12.14
C GLY A 96 -8.30 -18.62 -11.33
N GLY A 97 -8.35 -18.73 -10.00
CA GLY A 97 -7.63 -17.88 -9.05
C GLY A 97 -6.29 -18.46 -8.60
N VAL A 98 -5.24 -17.62 -8.66
CA VAL A 98 -3.89 -17.84 -8.15
C VAL A 98 -3.84 -17.53 -6.64
N SER A 99 -3.08 -18.30 -5.85
CA SER A 99 -2.87 -18.09 -4.41
C SER A 99 -2.23 -16.72 -4.09
N MET A 100 -2.61 -16.11 -2.96
CA MET A 100 -2.08 -14.81 -2.47
C MET A 100 -0.56 -14.81 -2.23
N THR A 101 0.05 -15.99 -1.99
CA THR A 101 1.50 -16.16 -1.82
C THR A 101 2.24 -16.48 -3.14
N ASP A 102 1.52 -16.71 -4.24
CA ASP A 102 2.11 -17.15 -5.52
C ASP A 102 2.18 -16.04 -6.57
N ARG A 103 1.44 -14.93 -6.42
CA ARG A 103 1.60 -13.78 -7.35
C ARG A 103 2.88 -13.03 -7.01
N LYS A 104 3.80 -13.07 -7.98
CA LYS A 104 5.05 -12.32 -7.96
C LYS A 104 4.78 -10.84 -7.73
N GLY A 105 5.66 -10.18 -6.98
CA GLY A 105 5.61 -8.75 -6.74
C GLY A 105 6.75 -7.98 -7.38
N MET A 106 6.43 -6.86 -8.03
CA MET A 106 7.39 -5.86 -8.49
C MET A 106 7.11 -4.53 -7.80
N ALA A 107 8.15 -3.85 -7.32
CA ALA A 107 8.05 -2.45 -6.92
C ALA A 107 8.71 -1.55 -7.95
N VAL A 108 8.00 -0.52 -8.40
CA VAL A 108 8.50 0.59 -9.22
C VAL A 108 8.61 1.84 -8.34
N LEU A 109 9.83 2.27 -8.03
CA LEU A 109 10.10 3.41 -7.15
C LEU A 109 10.37 4.66 -7.97
N LEU A 110 9.53 5.68 -7.82
CA LEU A 110 9.64 6.95 -8.52
C LEU A 110 10.68 7.85 -7.81
N ALA A 111 11.90 7.89 -8.35
CA ALA A 111 13.06 8.54 -7.73
C ALA A 111 13.77 9.55 -8.65
N ALA A 112 13.15 9.94 -9.77
CA ALA A 112 13.76 10.80 -10.80
C ALA A 112 13.60 12.32 -10.57
N GLY A 113 12.87 12.71 -9.52
CA GLY A 113 12.60 14.11 -9.21
C GLY A 113 13.86 14.91 -8.87
N GLU A 114 13.92 16.18 -9.31
CA GLU A 114 15.12 17.02 -9.15
C GLU A 114 15.46 17.37 -7.70
N GLY A 115 14.47 17.36 -6.80
CA GLY A 115 14.70 17.69 -5.39
C GLY A 115 15.13 19.13 -5.12
N LYS A 116 14.85 20.09 -6.02
CA LYS A 116 15.30 21.50 -5.91
C LYS A 116 15.05 22.14 -4.54
N ARG A 117 13.93 21.79 -3.89
CA ARG A 117 13.53 22.30 -2.56
C ARG A 117 14.42 21.81 -1.41
N MET A 118 15.22 20.76 -1.63
CA MET A 118 16.24 20.28 -0.68
C MET A 118 17.45 21.21 -0.59
N LYS A 119 17.68 22.06 -1.60
CA LYS A 119 18.84 22.98 -1.68
C LYS A 119 20.18 22.25 -1.45
N SER A 120 20.31 21.06 -2.02
CA SER A 120 21.45 20.16 -1.87
C SER A 120 21.88 19.62 -3.23
N ASP A 121 23.18 19.38 -3.37
CA ASP A 121 23.77 18.72 -4.54
C ASP A 121 23.53 17.20 -4.56
N LEU A 122 23.18 16.63 -3.40
CA LEU A 122 22.81 15.23 -3.28
C LEU A 122 21.38 15.02 -3.83
N PRO A 123 21.11 13.99 -4.65
CA PRO A 123 19.75 13.62 -5.03
C PRO A 123 18.84 13.49 -3.80
N LYS A 124 17.60 13.99 -3.89
CA LYS A 124 16.62 13.96 -2.79
C LYS A 124 16.52 12.58 -2.15
N VAL A 125 16.35 11.57 -2.99
CA VAL A 125 16.20 10.16 -2.60
C VAL A 125 17.40 9.55 -1.87
N LEU A 126 18.58 10.17 -1.97
CA LEU A 126 19.79 9.75 -1.26
C LEU A 126 19.98 10.43 0.09
N HIS A 127 19.16 11.44 0.43
CA HIS A 127 19.23 12.05 1.75
C HIS A 127 18.90 11.01 2.83
N PRO A 128 19.70 10.93 3.90
CA PRO A 128 19.46 9.98 4.97
C PRO A 128 18.38 10.50 5.91
N VAL A 129 17.57 9.57 6.42
CA VAL A 129 16.75 9.75 7.62
C VAL A 129 17.22 8.69 8.61
N ALA A 130 17.67 9.09 9.79
CA ALA A 130 18.27 8.19 10.78
C ALA A 130 19.32 7.25 10.14
N GLY A 131 20.22 7.81 9.33
CA GLY A 131 21.34 7.12 8.68
C GLY A 131 21.02 6.30 7.42
N VAL A 132 19.75 6.15 7.04
CA VAL A 132 19.34 5.34 5.88
C VAL A 132 18.76 6.24 4.78
N PRO A 133 19.22 6.14 3.52
CA PRO A 133 18.66 6.91 2.40
C PRO A 133 17.14 6.73 2.24
N LEU A 134 16.42 7.78 1.86
CA LEU A 134 14.96 7.75 1.67
C LEU A 134 14.51 6.55 0.80
N VAL A 135 15.08 6.41 -0.40
CA VAL A 135 14.68 5.33 -1.33
C VAL A 135 15.03 3.95 -0.80
N ALA A 136 16.06 3.83 0.04
CA ALA A 136 16.42 2.55 0.65
C ALA A 136 15.38 2.12 1.69
N ARG A 137 14.81 3.07 2.45
CA ARG A 137 13.69 2.77 3.38
C ARG A 137 12.47 2.27 2.62
N VAL A 138 12.09 2.96 1.54
CA VAL A 138 10.94 2.57 0.70
C VAL A 138 11.18 1.21 0.04
N ALA A 139 12.37 0.97 -0.52
CA ALA A 139 12.71 -0.30 -1.14
C ALA A 139 12.71 -1.46 -0.12
N GLN A 140 13.18 -1.21 1.10
CA GLN A 140 13.15 -2.22 2.17
C GLN A 140 11.70 -2.56 2.55
N ALA A 141 10.84 -1.56 2.75
CA ALA A 141 9.42 -1.78 3.03
C ALA A 141 8.73 -2.58 1.91
N ALA A 142 9.07 -2.31 0.65
CA ALA A 142 8.54 -3.05 -0.49
C ALA A 142 9.03 -4.51 -0.49
N LYS A 143 10.33 -4.75 -0.27
CA LYS A 143 10.90 -6.10 -0.16
C LYS A 143 10.25 -6.89 0.96
N ASP A 144 10.10 -6.29 2.14
CA ASP A 144 9.46 -6.91 3.30
C ASP A 144 7.95 -7.16 3.07
N ALA A 145 7.34 -6.49 2.10
CA ALA A 145 5.97 -6.75 1.62
C ALA A 145 5.88 -7.79 0.49
N GLY A 146 6.99 -8.46 0.17
CA GLY A 146 7.08 -9.52 -0.84
C GLY A 146 7.32 -9.01 -2.27
N MET A 147 7.86 -7.79 -2.44
CA MET A 147 8.27 -7.28 -3.75
C MET A 147 9.72 -7.66 -4.05
N ASP A 148 9.92 -8.82 -4.66
CA ASP A 148 11.26 -9.34 -4.92
C ASP A 148 11.97 -8.61 -6.07
N ARG A 149 11.21 -8.06 -7.04
CA ARG A 149 11.76 -7.30 -8.17
C ARG A 149 11.64 -5.81 -7.89
N ILE A 150 12.77 -5.12 -7.74
CA ILE A 150 12.82 -3.68 -7.46
C ILE A 150 13.34 -2.93 -8.69
N VAL A 151 12.50 -2.07 -9.25
CA VAL A 151 12.82 -1.17 -10.36
C VAL A 151 12.81 0.27 -9.84
N VAL A 152 13.92 0.98 -9.97
CA VAL A 152 14.06 2.36 -9.49
C VAL A 152 14.16 3.30 -10.69
N ILE A 153 13.19 4.19 -10.82
CA ILE A 153 13.19 5.24 -11.84
C ILE A 153 14.06 6.38 -11.36
N ILE A 154 15.20 6.60 -12.00
CA ILE A 154 16.20 7.61 -11.64
C ILE A 154 16.29 8.69 -12.71
N GLY A 155 16.75 9.87 -12.33
CA GLY A 155 16.77 11.03 -13.22
C GLY A 155 18.00 11.89 -13.00
N ASN A 156 17.81 13.08 -12.44
CA ASN A 156 18.92 14.00 -12.17
C ASN A 156 20.00 13.33 -11.29
N ARG A 157 21.26 13.39 -11.73
CA ARG A 157 22.41 12.74 -11.09
C ARG A 157 22.21 11.24 -10.82
N ALA A 158 21.60 10.55 -11.79
CA ALA A 158 21.32 9.12 -11.77
C ALA A 158 22.57 8.27 -11.45
N GLU A 159 23.75 8.71 -11.86
CA GLU A 159 25.04 8.07 -11.56
C GLU A 159 25.28 7.90 -10.06
N LEU A 160 24.95 8.90 -9.24
CA LEU A 160 25.14 8.82 -7.78
C LEU A 160 24.20 7.78 -7.16
N VAL A 161 22.98 7.66 -7.69
CA VAL A 161 22.01 6.67 -7.20
C VAL A 161 22.46 5.25 -7.59
N ARG A 162 22.88 5.05 -8.84
CA ARG A 162 23.40 3.74 -9.29
C ARG A 162 24.64 3.33 -8.51
N GLU A 163 25.59 4.24 -8.32
CA GLU A 163 26.84 3.95 -7.58
C GLU A 163 26.52 3.57 -6.12
N ARG A 164 25.65 4.33 -5.46
CA ARG A 164 25.28 4.06 -4.05
C ARG A 164 24.63 2.69 -3.84
N PHE A 165 23.97 2.16 -4.85
CA PHE A 165 23.17 0.93 -4.80
C PHE A 165 23.61 -0.12 -5.82
N ALA A 166 24.88 -0.10 -6.26
CA ALA A 166 25.38 -1.02 -7.28
C ALA A 166 25.21 -2.50 -6.89
N ASP A 167 25.41 -2.83 -5.60
CA ASP A 167 25.31 -4.19 -5.07
C ASP A 167 23.90 -4.57 -4.56
N SER A 168 22.89 -3.73 -4.82
CA SER A 168 21.53 -3.93 -4.29
C SER A 168 20.71 -4.99 -5.02
N GLY A 169 21.12 -5.34 -6.24
CA GLY A 169 20.34 -6.15 -7.18
C GLY A 169 19.15 -5.43 -7.81
N TRP A 170 19.02 -4.11 -7.61
CA TRP A 170 17.93 -3.31 -8.19
C TRP A 170 18.15 -3.05 -9.69
N GLU A 171 17.05 -2.96 -10.43
CA GLU A 171 17.05 -2.49 -11.81
C GLU A 171 16.89 -0.96 -11.83
N PHE A 172 17.74 -0.27 -12.58
CA PHE A 172 17.69 1.18 -12.71
C PHE A 172 17.20 1.58 -14.09
N VAL A 173 16.19 2.44 -14.14
CA VAL A 173 15.60 2.95 -15.38
C VAL A 173 15.68 4.46 -15.37
N GLU A 174 16.18 5.05 -16.46
CA GLU A 174 16.34 6.50 -16.54
C GLU A 174 15.09 7.21 -17.07
N GLN A 175 14.67 8.25 -16.36
CA GLN A 175 13.77 9.28 -16.84
C GLN A 175 14.61 10.54 -17.12
N THR A 176 15.09 10.67 -18.35
CA THR A 176 15.90 11.82 -18.80
C THR A 176 15.05 13.09 -18.93
N GLU A 177 13.85 12.93 -19.49
CA GLU A 177 12.84 13.99 -19.61
C GLU A 177 11.77 13.81 -18.54
N ARG A 178 11.66 14.75 -17.61
CA ARG A 178 10.73 14.67 -16.47
C ARG A 178 9.34 15.15 -16.87
N LEU A 179 8.64 14.34 -17.66
CA LEU A 179 7.34 14.70 -18.26
C LEU A 179 6.15 14.25 -17.39
N GLY A 180 6.37 14.02 -16.09
CA GLY A 180 5.35 13.59 -15.13
C GLY A 180 5.58 12.19 -14.55
N THR A 181 4.71 11.80 -13.60
CA THR A 181 4.76 10.49 -12.92
C THR A 181 4.29 9.34 -13.81
N GLY A 182 3.35 9.59 -14.72
CA GLY A 182 2.93 8.64 -15.75
C GLY A 182 4.08 8.34 -16.72
N ASP A 183 4.81 9.37 -17.17
CA ASP A 183 6.01 9.18 -18.00
C ASP A 183 7.08 8.37 -17.25
N ALA A 184 7.29 8.62 -15.96
CA ALA A 184 8.25 7.87 -15.15
C ALA A 184 7.94 6.36 -15.16
N VAL A 185 6.66 5.98 -14.99
CA VAL A 185 6.21 4.58 -15.07
C VAL A 185 6.34 4.03 -16.50
N LYS A 186 6.01 4.83 -17.53
CA LYS A 186 6.22 4.43 -18.94
C LYS A 186 7.67 4.06 -19.25
N ARG A 187 8.67 4.70 -18.61
CA ARG A 187 10.08 4.34 -18.82
C ARG A 187 10.39 2.91 -18.39
N ALA A 188 9.65 2.36 -17.41
CA ALA A 188 9.74 0.96 -17.00
C ALA A 188 8.91 -0.01 -17.87
N ARG A 189 8.40 0.42 -19.03
CA ARG A 189 7.59 -0.41 -19.95
C ARG A 189 8.16 -1.81 -20.16
N LYS A 190 9.46 -1.91 -20.48
CA LYS A 190 10.09 -3.21 -20.73
C LYS A 190 9.94 -4.15 -19.52
N GLN A 191 10.24 -3.64 -18.33
CA GLN A 191 10.13 -4.42 -17.09
C GLN A 191 8.69 -4.84 -16.83
N LEU A 192 7.73 -3.94 -17.05
CA LEU A 192 6.31 -4.17 -16.84
C LEU A 192 5.73 -5.20 -17.83
N GLU A 193 6.10 -5.13 -19.11
CA GLU A 193 5.64 -6.06 -20.16
C GLU A 193 6.21 -7.48 -19.96
N GLU A 194 7.40 -7.60 -19.38
CA GLU A 194 8.05 -8.88 -19.05
C GLU A 194 7.54 -9.47 -17.72
N PHE A 195 6.64 -8.80 -17.01
CA PHE A 195 6.20 -9.17 -15.68
C PHE A 195 4.71 -9.52 -15.63
N ASP A 196 4.41 -10.59 -14.92
CA ASP A 196 3.04 -11.01 -14.60
C ASP A 196 2.92 -11.13 -13.07
N GLY A 197 2.06 -10.30 -12.49
CA GLY A 197 1.94 -10.14 -11.05
C GLY A 197 1.48 -8.76 -10.62
N ASP A 198 1.69 -8.46 -9.34
CA ASP A 198 1.35 -7.16 -8.76
C ASP A 198 2.50 -6.17 -8.96
N VAL A 199 2.15 -4.95 -9.35
CA VAL A 199 3.08 -3.83 -9.45
C VAL A 199 2.74 -2.80 -8.39
N LEU A 200 3.59 -2.69 -7.37
CA LEU A 200 3.56 -1.57 -6.45
C LEU A 200 4.28 -0.37 -7.06
N VAL A 201 3.58 0.72 -7.33
CA VAL A 201 4.20 1.99 -7.72
C VAL A 201 4.29 2.90 -6.51
N LEU A 202 5.51 3.24 -6.10
CA LEU A 202 5.82 3.92 -4.84
C LEU A 202 6.58 5.22 -5.10
N ALA A 203 6.23 6.29 -4.39
CA ALA A 203 7.08 7.47 -4.33
C ALA A 203 8.40 7.14 -3.61
N GLY A 204 9.55 7.54 -4.15
CA GLY A 204 10.87 7.20 -3.58
C GLY A 204 11.24 7.99 -2.32
N ASP A 205 10.35 8.84 -1.82
CA ASP A 205 10.59 9.84 -0.78
C ASP A 205 9.61 9.77 0.40
N VAL A 206 8.90 8.65 0.57
CA VAL A 206 7.98 8.36 1.71
C VAL A 206 8.62 7.40 2.73
N PRO A 207 9.60 7.85 3.52
CA PRO A 207 10.47 6.97 4.32
C PRO A 207 9.80 6.30 5.53
N LEU A 208 8.57 6.68 5.87
CA LEU A 208 7.80 6.11 6.98
C LEU A 208 6.88 4.96 6.55
N LEU A 209 6.79 4.70 5.25
CA LEU A 209 5.94 3.64 4.69
C LEU A 209 6.32 2.28 5.25
N GLU A 210 5.34 1.55 5.79
CA GLU A 210 5.56 0.24 6.39
C GLU A 210 5.18 -0.91 5.45
N ALA A 211 5.89 -2.03 5.62
CA ALA A 211 5.60 -3.25 4.87
C ALA A 211 4.20 -3.83 5.16
N SER A 212 3.69 -3.64 6.39
CA SER A 212 2.33 -4.00 6.82
C SER A 212 1.26 -3.29 5.99
N THR A 213 1.43 -1.99 5.75
CA THR A 213 0.55 -1.18 4.91
C THR A 213 0.58 -1.61 3.46
N LEU A 214 1.76 -1.92 2.92
CA LEU A 214 1.90 -2.44 1.56
C LEU A 214 1.27 -3.83 1.39
N ARG A 215 1.42 -4.73 2.37
CA ARG A 215 0.73 -6.02 2.37
C ARG A 215 -0.79 -5.84 2.41
N THR A 216 -1.29 -4.95 3.27
CA THR A 216 -2.72 -4.64 3.36
C THR A 216 -3.25 -4.09 2.03
N LEU A 217 -2.50 -3.19 1.39
CA LEU A 217 -2.87 -2.65 0.07
C LEU A 217 -3.01 -3.76 -0.97
N ARG A 218 -2.07 -4.70 -1.03
CA ARG A 218 -2.12 -5.87 -1.93
C ARG A 218 -3.27 -6.81 -1.60
N GLU A 219 -3.46 -7.13 -0.32
CA GLU A 219 -4.55 -7.98 0.15
C GLU A 219 -5.92 -7.41 -0.29
N GLN A 220 -6.12 -6.10 -0.12
CA GLN A 220 -7.35 -5.41 -0.54
C GLN A 220 -7.47 -5.28 -2.07
N HIS A 221 -6.35 -5.10 -2.77
CA HIS A 221 -6.32 -5.10 -4.23
C HIS A 221 -6.86 -6.42 -4.79
N HIS A 222 -6.39 -7.54 -4.25
CA HIS A 222 -6.84 -8.88 -4.65
C HIS A 222 -8.27 -9.18 -4.20
N ALA A 223 -8.59 -8.92 -2.92
CA ALA A 223 -9.92 -9.18 -2.37
C ALA A 223 -11.03 -8.42 -3.12
N SER A 224 -10.71 -7.22 -3.61
CA SER A 224 -11.63 -6.42 -4.41
C SER A 224 -11.70 -6.85 -5.88
N GLY A 225 -10.72 -7.60 -6.40
CA GLY A 225 -10.57 -7.88 -7.83
C GLY A 225 -10.31 -6.62 -8.65
N ALA A 226 -9.65 -5.62 -8.05
CA ALA A 226 -9.37 -4.36 -8.72
C ALA A 226 -8.18 -4.48 -9.68
N ALA A 227 -8.22 -3.76 -10.79
CA ALA A 227 -7.10 -3.56 -11.69
C ALA A 227 -6.10 -2.52 -11.14
N ALA A 228 -6.58 -1.61 -10.29
CA ALA A 228 -5.75 -0.66 -9.57
C ALA A 228 -6.32 -0.37 -8.18
N THR A 229 -5.45 -0.26 -7.19
CA THR A 229 -5.80 0.15 -5.84
C THR A 229 -4.85 1.24 -5.38
N VAL A 230 -5.39 2.36 -4.93
CA VAL A 230 -4.61 3.49 -4.39
C VAL A 230 -4.67 3.47 -2.87
N LEU A 231 -3.53 3.72 -2.23
CA LEU A 231 -3.49 4.00 -0.79
C LEU A 231 -3.88 5.47 -0.56
N THR A 232 -4.78 5.73 0.38
CA THR A 232 -5.27 7.09 0.71
C THR A 232 -4.99 7.41 2.17
N ALA A 233 -5.04 8.69 2.52
CA ALA A 233 -5.05 9.09 3.93
C ALA A 233 -5.88 10.36 4.10
N ASN A 234 -6.35 10.61 5.33
CA ASN A 234 -6.96 11.89 5.68
C ASN A 234 -5.89 12.79 6.30
N LEU A 235 -5.74 14.00 5.75
CA LEU A 235 -4.82 15.02 6.27
C LEU A 235 -5.59 16.26 6.71
N ASP A 236 -5.15 16.88 7.80
CA ASP A 236 -5.69 18.17 8.25
C ASP A 236 -5.40 19.28 7.23
N ASP A 237 -4.20 19.29 6.67
CA ASP A 237 -3.82 20.13 5.53
C ASP A 237 -3.51 19.26 4.30
N ALA A 238 -4.47 19.17 3.40
CA ALA A 238 -4.34 18.46 2.14
C ALA A 238 -3.66 19.29 1.03
N THR A 239 -3.15 20.49 1.31
CA THR A 239 -2.57 21.38 0.28
C THR A 239 -1.47 20.70 -0.52
N GLY A 240 -1.55 20.79 -1.85
CA GLY A 240 -0.57 20.20 -2.77
C GLY A 240 -0.78 18.72 -3.13
N TYR A 241 -1.64 17.99 -2.43
CA TYR A 241 -1.94 16.58 -2.74
C TYR A 241 -3.07 16.39 -3.76
N GLY A 242 -3.09 15.29 -4.50
CA GLY A 242 -4.28 14.87 -5.23
C GLY A 242 -5.43 14.55 -4.28
N ARG A 243 -6.67 14.80 -4.69
CA ARG A 243 -7.90 14.56 -3.89
C ARG A 243 -8.59 13.29 -4.34
N ILE A 244 -9.02 12.48 -3.38
CA ILE A 244 -9.81 11.27 -3.64
C ILE A 244 -11.26 11.69 -3.82
N VAL A 245 -11.79 11.52 -5.03
CA VAL A 245 -13.16 11.89 -5.36
C VAL A 245 -14.06 10.68 -5.22
N ARG A 246 -15.10 10.83 -4.40
CA ARG A 246 -16.14 9.82 -4.19
C ARG A 246 -17.49 10.35 -4.63
N ASP A 247 -18.37 9.48 -5.09
CA ASP A 247 -19.75 9.84 -5.39
C ASP A 247 -20.62 9.91 -4.13
N ALA A 248 -21.92 10.18 -4.30
CA ALA A 248 -22.87 10.27 -3.19
C ALA A 248 -23.09 8.94 -2.43
N ALA A 249 -22.75 7.81 -3.03
CA ALA A 249 -22.79 6.50 -2.37
C ALA A 249 -21.47 6.19 -1.63
N GLY A 250 -20.46 7.06 -1.74
CA GLY A 250 -19.12 6.87 -1.17
C GLY A 250 -18.18 6.06 -2.06
N GLU A 251 -18.63 5.70 -3.27
CA GLU A 251 -17.82 4.91 -4.21
C GLU A 251 -16.69 5.74 -4.78
N PHE A 252 -15.51 5.14 -4.90
CA PHE A 252 -14.34 5.80 -5.46
C PHE A 252 -14.52 6.02 -6.96
N THR A 253 -14.42 7.29 -7.39
CA THR A 253 -14.67 7.69 -8.79
C THR A 253 -13.42 8.15 -9.52
N GLY A 254 -12.40 8.62 -8.80
CA GLY A 254 -11.13 9.02 -9.38
C GLY A 254 -10.32 9.92 -8.47
N ILE A 255 -9.22 10.42 -9.02
CA ILE A 255 -8.29 11.32 -8.33
C ILE A 255 -8.22 12.62 -9.13
N VAL A 256 -8.26 13.76 -8.44
CA VAL A 256 -8.03 15.06 -9.06
C VAL A 256 -6.81 15.74 -8.44
N GLU A 257 -5.84 16.10 -9.26
CA GLU A 257 -4.62 16.75 -8.79
C GLU A 257 -4.90 18.14 -8.21
N HIS A 258 -4.10 18.58 -7.23
CA HIS A 258 -4.37 19.82 -6.49
C HIS A 258 -4.52 21.04 -7.39
N LYS A 259 -3.72 21.11 -8.47
CA LYS A 259 -3.73 22.24 -9.40
C LYS A 259 -4.97 22.26 -10.30
N ASP A 260 -5.51 21.08 -10.60
CA ASP A 260 -6.69 20.88 -11.44
C ASP A 260 -8.01 20.86 -10.62
N ALA A 261 -7.90 20.72 -9.29
CA ALA A 261 -9.03 20.67 -8.39
C ALA A 261 -9.78 22.02 -8.29
N THR A 262 -11.10 21.95 -8.39
CA THR A 262 -12.02 23.05 -8.06
C THR A 262 -11.94 23.41 -6.58
N GLU A 263 -12.44 24.59 -6.19
CA GLU A 263 -12.48 25.01 -4.79
C GLU A 263 -13.21 24.00 -3.89
N ALA A 264 -14.34 23.46 -4.36
CA ALA A 264 -15.09 22.41 -3.65
C ALA A 264 -14.27 21.11 -3.50
N GLN A 265 -13.54 20.69 -4.54
CA GLN A 265 -12.67 19.51 -4.45
C GLN A 265 -11.46 19.76 -3.54
N ARG A 266 -10.92 20.98 -3.48
CA ARG A 266 -9.78 21.31 -2.60
C ARG A 266 -10.11 21.17 -1.11
N ALA A 267 -11.40 21.27 -0.75
CA ALA A 267 -11.90 21.04 0.61
C ALA A 267 -11.93 19.55 1.02
N ILE A 268 -11.75 18.61 0.07
CA ILE A 268 -11.60 17.20 0.39
C ILE A 268 -10.28 16.99 1.14
N THR A 269 -10.34 16.28 2.28
CA THR A 269 -9.20 15.97 3.14
C THR A 269 -8.63 14.57 2.89
N GLU A 270 -9.38 13.68 2.23
CA GLU A 270 -8.87 12.40 1.76
C GLU A 270 -7.97 12.61 0.53
N VAL A 271 -6.69 12.26 0.67
CA VAL A 271 -5.65 12.54 -0.32
C VAL A 271 -5.10 11.29 -0.99
N ASN A 272 -4.61 11.49 -2.21
CA ASN A 272 -3.78 10.54 -2.93
C ASN A 272 -2.37 10.51 -2.32
N SER A 273 -1.92 9.34 -1.88
CA SER A 273 -0.58 9.12 -1.32
C SER A 273 0.51 8.94 -2.38
N SER A 274 0.15 8.78 -3.66
CA SER A 274 1.05 8.30 -4.73
C SER A 274 1.64 6.89 -4.48
N ILE A 275 0.94 6.07 -3.71
CA ILE A 275 1.24 4.65 -3.49
C ILE A 275 0.10 3.83 -4.08
N TYR A 276 0.43 2.94 -5.01
CA TYR A 276 -0.56 2.18 -5.77
C TYR A 276 -0.16 0.71 -5.88
N CYS A 277 -1.15 -0.16 -5.98
CA CYS A 277 -1.01 -1.54 -6.44
C CYS A 277 -1.79 -1.70 -7.75
N PHE A 278 -1.13 -2.19 -8.78
CA PHE A 278 -1.74 -2.47 -10.07
C PHE A 278 -1.58 -3.94 -10.44
N ASP A 279 -2.53 -4.48 -11.19
CA ASP A 279 -2.26 -5.63 -12.05
C ASP A 279 -1.33 -5.17 -13.19
N ALA A 280 -0.26 -5.92 -13.44
CA ALA A 280 0.76 -5.54 -14.43
C ALA A 280 0.17 -5.37 -15.84
N GLY A 281 -0.69 -6.30 -16.28
CA GLY A 281 -1.31 -6.26 -17.60
C GLY A 281 -2.27 -5.07 -17.73
N ALA A 282 -3.05 -4.81 -16.70
CA ALA A 282 -3.92 -3.63 -16.64
C ALA A 282 -3.13 -2.33 -16.73
N LEU A 283 -2.05 -2.17 -15.95
CA LEU A 283 -1.21 -0.97 -16.01
C LEU A 283 -0.61 -0.77 -17.40
N VAL A 284 -0.05 -1.83 -18.01
CA VAL A 284 0.52 -1.78 -19.36
C VAL A 284 -0.52 -1.34 -20.39
N SER A 285 -1.77 -1.81 -20.28
CA SER A 285 -2.84 -1.52 -21.23
C SER A 285 -3.22 -0.02 -21.33
N VAL A 286 -2.89 0.78 -20.31
CA VAL A 286 -3.23 2.21 -20.25
C VAL A 286 -2.04 3.14 -20.45
N LEU A 287 -0.80 2.63 -20.46
CA LEU A 287 0.40 3.47 -20.52
C LEU A 287 0.34 4.47 -21.67
N ASP A 288 0.07 4.06 -22.91
CA ASP A 288 0.09 4.96 -24.08
C ASP A 288 -1.05 5.99 -24.13
N ARG A 289 -1.98 5.94 -23.17
CA ARG A 289 -3.17 6.80 -23.12
C ARG A 289 -3.06 7.95 -22.14
N PHE A 290 -1.95 8.07 -21.39
CA PHE A 290 -1.72 9.24 -20.54
C PHE A 290 -1.67 10.51 -21.37
N SER A 291 -2.41 11.52 -20.93
CA SER A 291 -2.52 12.82 -21.58
C SER A 291 -1.65 13.86 -20.85
N ARG A 292 -1.38 14.96 -21.54
CA ARG A 292 -0.78 16.18 -20.95
C ARG A 292 -1.79 17.34 -20.90
N ASP A 293 -3.06 17.04 -21.15
CA ASP A 293 -4.15 18.01 -21.11
C ASP A 293 -4.58 18.28 -19.65
N ASN A 294 -3.68 18.94 -18.91
CA ASN A 294 -3.87 19.35 -17.51
C ASN A 294 -3.07 20.63 -17.22
N ALA A 295 -3.26 21.18 -16.02
CA ALA A 295 -2.67 22.45 -15.61
C ALA A 295 -1.13 22.46 -15.59
N GLN A 296 -0.45 21.30 -15.58
CA GLN A 296 1.02 21.24 -15.59
C GLN A 296 1.61 20.84 -16.95
N GLY A 297 0.80 20.33 -17.89
CA GLY A 297 1.32 19.79 -19.14
C GLY A 297 2.14 18.50 -18.95
N GLU A 298 1.85 17.73 -17.89
CA GLU A 298 2.58 16.52 -17.51
C GLU A 298 1.70 15.28 -17.63
N GLU A 299 2.30 14.11 -17.80
CA GLU A 299 1.58 12.84 -17.76
C GLU A 299 1.45 12.37 -16.32
N TYR A 300 0.23 12.31 -15.79
CA TYR A 300 -0.01 11.88 -14.41
C TYR A 300 -0.31 10.39 -14.33
N LEU A 301 0.32 9.72 -13.37
CA LEU A 301 -0.02 8.34 -13.06
C LEU A 301 -1.46 8.20 -12.55
N THR A 302 -2.03 9.25 -11.95
CA THR A 302 -3.44 9.27 -11.52
C THR A 302 -4.41 9.04 -12.67
N ASP A 303 -4.03 9.40 -13.90
CA ASP A 303 -4.85 9.17 -15.09
C ASP A 303 -5.10 7.68 -15.33
N ALA A 304 -4.18 6.80 -14.89
CA ALA A 304 -4.36 5.35 -14.98
C ALA A 304 -5.66 4.91 -14.28
N ILE A 305 -6.02 5.52 -13.14
CA ILE A 305 -7.26 5.20 -12.43
C ILE A 305 -8.49 5.52 -13.30
N GLY A 306 -8.50 6.71 -13.91
CA GLY A 306 -9.60 7.14 -14.78
C GLY A 306 -9.71 6.30 -16.05
N LEU A 307 -8.57 5.97 -16.67
CA LEU A 307 -8.50 5.15 -17.87
C LEU A 307 -8.98 3.72 -17.62
N LEU A 308 -8.48 3.07 -16.56
CA LEU A 308 -8.89 1.70 -16.18
C LEU A 308 -10.38 1.64 -15.86
N ARG A 309 -10.90 2.63 -15.11
CA ARG A 309 -12.33 2.72 -14.83
C ARG A 309 -13.15 2.94 -16.10
N GLY A 310 -12.64 3.75 -17.03
CA GLY A 310 -13.25 3.97 -18.35
C GLY A 310 -13.33 2.70 -19.21
N ASP A 311 -12.38 1.77 -19.01
CA ASP A 311 -12.38 0.46 -19.65
C ASP A 311 -13.29 -0.57 -18.94
N GLY A 312 -14.03 -0.15 -17.90
CA GLY A 312 -14.92 -1.00 -17.12
C GLY A 312 -14.21 -1.87 -16.08
N LEU A 313 -12.91 -1.65 -15.85
CA LEU A 313 -12.16 -2.34 -14.82
C LEU A 313 -12.43 -1.71 -13.45
N LYS A 314 -12.39 -2.56 -12.42
CA LYS A 314 -12.60 -2.11 -11.04
C LYS A 314 -11.36 -1.38 -10.53
N VAL A 315 -11.57 -0.24 -9.87
CA VAL A 315 -10.53 0.50 -9.15
C VAL A 315 -10.96 0.65 -7.70
N ALA A 316 -10.01 0.63 -6.78
CA ALA A 316 -10.29 0.71 -5.35
C ALA A 316 -9.38 1.74 -4.65
N ALA A 317 -9.80 2.17 -3.47
CA ALA A 317 -9.05 3.06 -2.60
C ALA A 317 -9.04 2.47 -1.19
N VAL A 318 -7.87 2.41 -0.56
CA VAL A 318 -7.65 1.82 0.77
C VAL A 318 -6.99 2.87 1.65
N ALA A 319 -7.58 3.16 2.80
CA ALA A 319 -6.99 4.11 3.74
C ALA A 319 -5.79 3.49 4.46
N ALA A 320 -4.69 4.25 4.57
CA ALA A 320 -3.56 3.92 5.44
C ALA A 320 -4.01 3.90 6.90
N ALA A 321 -3.39 3.02 7.70
CA ALA A 321 -3.68 2.93 9.14
C ALA A 321 -3.26 4.20 9.87
N THR A 322 -2.17 4.82 9.44
CA THR A 322 -1.69 6.11 9.95
C THR A 322 -1.37 7.07 8.81
N PRO A 323 -1.73 8.36 8.91
CA PRO A 323 -1.43 9.34 7.87
C PRO A 323 0.08 9.61 7.74
N ASP A 324 0.85 9.36 8.79
CA ASP A 324 2.32 9.55 8.80
C ASP A 324 3.03 8.73 7.71
N GLU A 325 2.51 7.56 7.34
CA GLU A 325 3.14 6.67 6.36
C GLU A 325 3.16 7.22 4.94
N ILE A 326 2.30 8.19 4.64
CA ILE A 326 2.22 8.83 3.32
C ILE A 326 3.01 10.15 3.26
N LEU A 327 3.64 10.56 4.36
CA LEU A 327 4.40 11.80 4.43
C LEU A 327 5.68 11.69 3.60
N GLY A 328 5.74 12.51 2.54
CA GLY A 328 6.89 12.63 1.67
C GLY A 328 7.88 13.70 2.14
N VAL A 329 9.17 13.49 1.85
CA VAL A 329 10.23 14.48 2.11
C VAL A 329 10.52 15.28 0.86
N ASN A 330 10.33 16.60 0.93
CA ASN A 330 10.65 17.54 -0.14
C ASN A 330 11.53 18.71 0.31
N THR A 331 11.63 18.96 1.61
CA THR A 331 12.46 20.01 2.22
C THR A 331 13.31 19.44 3.37
N PRO A 332 14.37 20.13 3.81
CA PRO A 332 15.11 19.76 5.01
C PRO A 332 14.26 19.79 6.29
N ASP A 333 13.29 20.69 6.38
CA ASP A 333 12.38 20.77 7.54
C ASP A 333 11.52 19.50 7.64
N GLN A 334 10.96 19.04 6.52
CA GLN A 334 10.23 17.77 6.46
C GLN A 334 11.13 16.58 6.80
N LEU A 335 12.40 16.60 6.40
CA LEU A 335 13.37 15.56 6.80
C LEU A 335 13.48 15.47 8.34
N GLY A 336 13.58 16.62 9.02
CA GLY A 336 13.63 16.68 10.48
C GLY A 336 12.32 16.24 11.16
N GLU A 337 11.17 16.57 10.58
CA GLU A 337 9.86 16.09 11.05
C GLU A 337 9.76 14.57 11.01
N ILE A 338 10.18 13.95 9.90
CA ILE A 338 10.24 12.50 9.75
C ILE A 338 11.19 11.87 10.77
N GLU A 339 12.38 12.45 11.00
CA GLU A 339 13.31 11.94 12.00
C GLU A 339 12.71 11.96 13.41
N ALA A 340 11.99 13.02 13.76
CA ALA A 340 11.29 13.11 15.03
C ALA A 340 10.17 12.06 15.17
N ILE A 341 9.45 11.74 14.09
CA ILE A 341 8.44 10.66 14.09
C ILE A 341 9.11 9.31 14.35
N LEU A 342 10.19 8.99 13.64
CA LEU A 342 10.91 7.72 13.82
C LEU A 342 11.45 7.56 15.25
N GLU A 343 12.01 8.62 15.82
CA GLU A 343 12.54 8.56 17.19
C GLU A 343 11.42 8.33 18.22
N ARG A 344 10.24 8.94 18.02
CA ARG A 344 9.06 8.67 18.85
C ARG A 344 8.61 7.21 18.74
N ARG A 345 8.54 6.64 17.53
CA ARG A 345 8.16 5.22 17.33
C ARG A 345 9.14 4.29 18.05
N LYS A 346 10.45 4.52 17.85
CA LYS A 346 11.51 3.74 18.50
C LYS A 346 11.45 3.80 20.03
N THR A 347 11.16 4.97 20.59
CA THR A 347 11.01 5.14 22.04
C THR A 347 9.79 4.41 22.58
N ALA A 348 8.67 4.44 21.84
CA ALA A 348 7.44 3.74 22.20
C ALA A 348 7.59 2.21 22.14
N GLU A 349 8.34 1.68 21.18
CA GLU A 349 8.66 0.24 21.08
C GLU A 349 9.61 -0.26 22.19
N ALA A 350 10.45 0.64 22.72
CA ALA A 350 11.41 0.31 23.77
C ALA A 350 10.84 0.42 25.20
N SER A 351 9.60 0.91 25.35
CA SER A 351 8.91 1.12 26.64
C SER A 351 7.90 0.02 26.92
#